data_AF-A0AAD9MU72-F1
#
_entry.id   AF-A0AAD9MU72-F1
#
_cell.length_a   1.000
_cell.length_b   1.000
_cell.length_c   1.000
_cell.angle_alpha   90.00
_cell.angle_beta   90.00
_cell.angle_gamma   90.00
#
_symmetry.space_group_name_H-M   'P 1'
#
loop_
_entity.id
_entity.type
_entity.pdbx_description
1 polymer ?
#
loop_
_entity_poly.entity_id
_entity_poly.type
_entity_poly.pdbx_seq_one_letter_code
_entity_poly.pdbx_strand_id
1 'polypeptide(L)'
;MKLELKGEQLLEESIGAICNEYQKEHSNGLQRGRQTVFVSTKDLKSCIVSLKKMGRIARKYFIRKVDNSADILIEYRDPESIKELQQHSRCFSSSYGIPVRTRHVFAEGVTHSVPIDMSQLQVMKQPRQLADVIDETLPLSLQIRQVYQEYRMSGYDKLARYFIASTVEDFVQQILPASEIRLFGSSVNGLGRHDCDLDMTLNIRSDSIINQDYYKGQVYFKYLSKLKGEERNNSRTILQLISLMMYAVYPCSHHVTSILSARVPILRFTHTGLSVTCDLSMNPIGPMMSEILYKMGSIDDRFVALTFVIRIWARRWKVTQSSPGPWPTNFTITLLVLFYLQQHPSVMLPPIDKLVTLLGREEDGYHYVARPWQQTTDKSTKNLNLGELLKGFFNMYMTFDFEKHGLSVLTGSLVENKTDNPLLVENPLEPALNVSRNVVKTELEAFQKHCHSSLNLLEDGFKLRDLLRAELNNGSQVPEIKLDELFRMDESESDIKTESGATVSAEQAVGTATAEGN
;
A
#
# COMPACT_ATOMS: atom_id res chain seq x y z
N MET A 1 -24.23 -25.55 25.39
CA MET A 1 -24.39 -24.36 26.27
C MET A 1 -23.13 -23.99 27.07
N LYS A 2 -22.71 -24.71 28.13
CA LYS A 2 -21.51 -24.33 28.94
C LYS A 2 -20.17 -24.41 28.19
N LEU A 3 -20.06 -25.26 27.16
CA LEU A 3 -18.88 -25.39 26.31
C LEU A 3 -18.84 -24.32 25.19
N GLU A 4 -20.01 -23.95 24.66
CA GLU A 4 -20.15 -22.88 23.66
C GLU A 4 -19.83 -21.51 24.28
N LEU A 5 -20.37 -21.22 25.47
CA LEU A 5 -20.05 -20.01 26.23
C LEU A 5 -18.55 -19.90 26.54
N LYS A 6 -17.86 -21.03 26.75
CA LYS A 6 -16.41 -21.05 27.00
C LYS A 6 -15.59 -20.85 25.72
N GLY A 7 -16.11 -21.29 24.57
CA GLY A 7 -15.50 -21.10 23.26
C GLY A 7 -15.63 -19.67 22.75
N GLU A 8 -16.79 -19.04 22.96
CA GLU A 8 -17.02 -17.61 22.65
C GLU A 8 -16.12 -16.71 23.51
N GLN A 9 -16.01 -17.00 24.82
CA GLN A 9 -15.19 -16.19 25.74
C GLN A 9 -13.68 -16.27 25.44
N LEU A 10 -13.16 -17.44 25.04
CA LEU A 10 -11.77 -17.61 24.61
C LEU A 10 -11.48 -16.93 23.25
N LEU A 11 -12.48 -16.90 22.37
CA LEU A 11 -12.38 -16.21 21.08
C LEU A 11 -12.36 -14.69 21.28
N GLU A 12 -13.21 -14.15 22.16
CA GLU A 12 -13.23 -12.73 22.55
C GLU A 12 -11.90 -12.28 23.16
N GLU A 13 -11.34 -13.04 24.12
CA GLU A 13 -10.03 -12.74 24.72
C GLU A 13 -8.90 -12.77 23.68
N SER A 14 -8.94 -13.72 22.74
CA SER A 14 -7.97 -13.82 21.64
C SER A 14 -8.10 -12.64 20.66
N ILE A 15 -9.32 -12.21 20.33
CA ILE A 15 -9.59 -11.08 19.44
C ILE A 15 -9.12 -9.76 20.07
N GLY A 16 -9.35 -9.56 21.38
CA GLY A 16 -8.85 -8.39 22.11
C GLY A 16 -7.32 -8.28 22.07
N ALA A 17 -6.60 -9.41 22.19
CA ALA A 17 -5.14 -9.43 22.07
C ALA A 17 -4.66 -9.04 20.65
N ILE A 18 -5.34 -9.51 19.61
CA ILE A 18 -5.02 -9.19 18.20
C ILE A 18 -5.18 -7.68 17.91
N CYS A 19 -6.17 -7.01 18.51
CA CYS A 19 -6.37 -5.56 18.35
C CYS A 19 -5.20 -4.75 18.87
N ASN A 20 -4.78 -5.08 20.09
CA ASN A 20 -3.66 -4.44 20.73
C ASN A 20 -2.38 -4.67 19.92
N GLU A 21 -2.25 -5.82 19.27
CA GLU A 21 -1.13 -6.13 18.39
C GLU A 21 -1.08 -5.21 17.16
N TYR A 22 -2.19 -5.04 16.43
CA TYR A 22 -2.25 -4.14 15.26
C TYR A 22 -1.89 -2.70 15.65
N GLN A 23 -2.56 -2.13 16.64
CA GLN A 23 -2.30 -0.75 17.07
C GLN A 23 -0.85 -0.59 17.54
N LYS A 24 -0.33 -1.56 18.31
CA LYS A 24 1.05 -1.56 18.78
C LYS A 24 2.05 -1.67 17.62
N GLU A 25 1.81 -2.53 16.63
CA GLU A 25 2.67 -2.66 15.45
C GLU A 25 2.76 -1.33 14.70
N HIS A 26 1.63 -0.64 14.54
CA HIS A 26 1.57 0.66 13.88
C HIS A 26 2.23 1.78 14.65
N SER A 27 1.93 1.92 15.95
CA SER A 27 2.56 2.93 16.80
C SER A 27 4.07 2.73 16.89
N ASN A 28 4.52 1.48 17.03
CA ASN A 28 5.94 1.15 17.01
C ASN A 28 6.57 1.43 15.63
N GLY A 29 5.86 1.10 14.55
CA GLY A 29 6.29 1.37 13.18
C GLY A 29 6.53 2.86 12.94
N LEU A 30 5.56 3.70 13.28
CA LEU A 30 5.67 5.16 13.17
C LEU A 30 6.78 5.72 14.05
N GLN A 31 6.90 5.26 15.30
CA GLN A 31 7.99 5.66 16.18
C GLN A 31 9.35 5.35 15.56
N ARG A 32 9.54 4.12 15.05
CA ARG A 32 10.77 3.73 14.37
C ARG A 32 11.02 4.55 13.12
N GLY A 33 9.98 4.84 12.34
CA GLY A 33 10.04 5.74 11.19
C GLY A 33 10.54 7.13 11.58
N ARG A 34 9.99 7.72 12.65
CA ARG A 34 10.43 9.03 13.22
C ARG A 34 11.88 9.02 13.69
N GLN A 35 12.38 7.89 14.18
CA GLN A 35 13.77 7.68 14.60
C GLN A 35 14.73 7.29 13.46
N THR A 36 14.25 7.33 12.21
CA THR A 36 15.01 6.91 11.04
C THR A 36 15.39 8.10 10.17
N VAL A 37 16.59 8.01 9.57
CA VAL A 37 17.11 8.96 8.59
C VAL A 37 17.53 8.24 7.32
N PHE A 38 17.35 8.93 6.19
CA PHE A 38 17.83 8.47 4.89
C PHE A 38 19.06 9.28 4.50
N VAL A 39 20.16 8.60 4.20
CA VAL A 39 21.46 9.23 3.96
C VAL A 39 22.01 8.81 2.61
N SER A 40 22.26 9.81 1.76
CA SER A 40 23.00 9.62 0.50
C SER A 40 24.47 9.95 0.72
N THR A 41 25.40 9.07 0.35
CA THR A 41 26.84 9.31 0.55
C THR A 41 27.74 8.72 -0.53
N LYS A 42 28.88 9.36 -0.77
CA LYS A 42 29.99 8.83 -1.59
C LYS A 42 31.14 8.24 -0.76
N ASP A 43 31.07 8.37 0.57
CA ASP A 43 32.06 7.85 1.52
C ASP A 43 31.35 7.20 2.70
N LEU A 44 31.09 5.91 2.55
CA LEU A 44 30.33 5.14 3.52
C LEU A 44 30.99 5.13 4.91
N LYS A 45 32.32 5.01 4.94
CA LYS A 45 33.07 4.81 6.19
C LYS A 45 33.00 6.08 7.04
N SER A 46 33.34 7.22 6.46
CA SER A 46 33.29 8.51 7.16
C SER A 46 31.86 8.88 7.53
N CYS A 47 30.90 8.64 6.63
CA CYS A 47 29.48 8.85 6.90
C CYS A 47 29.02 8.09 8.15
N ILE A 48 29.30 6.79 8.23
CA ILE A 48 28.90 5.96 9.37
C ILE A 48 29.58 6.42 10.67
N VAL A 49 30.85 6.85 10.62
CA VAL A 49 31.54 7.40 11.80
C VAL A 49 30.88 8.68 12.29
N SER A 50 30.53 9.60 11.38
CA SER A 50 29.85 10.85 11.72
C SER A 50 28.46 10.61 12.32
N LEU A 51 27.67 9.71 11.73
CA LEU A 51 26.33 9.40 12.22
C LEU A 51 26.34 8.73 13.61
N LYS A 52 27.37 7.93 13.93
CA LYS A 52 27.55 7.37 15.28
C LYS A 52 27.79 8.44 16.35
N LYS A 53 28.25 9.64 15.98
CA LYS A 53 28.43 10.75 16.94
C LYS A 53 27.09 11.38 17.35
N MET A 54 26.05 11.24 16.52
CA MET A 54 24.71 11.79 16.78
C MET A 54 23.87 10.87 17.68
N GLY A 55 24.26 9.60 17.80
CA GLY A 55 23.62 8.67 18.71
C GLY A 55 23.83 7.20 18.36
N ARG A 56 23.22 6.33 19.16
CA ARG A 56 23.37 4.88 19.00
C ARG A 56 22.50 4.36 17.87
N ILE A 57 23.14 3.85 16.83
CA ILE A 57 22.45 3.23 15.69
C ILE A 57 21.90 1.86 16.08
N ALA A 58 20.60 1.66 15.90
CA ALA A 58 19.91 0.39 16.11
C ALA A 58 20.04 -0.54 14.89
N ARG A 59 19.79 -0.01 13.69
CA ARG A 59 19.81 -0.77 12.42
C ARG A 59 20.33 0.09 11.28
N LYS A 60 20.83 -0.57 10.24
CA LYS A 60 21.33 0.04 9.01
C LYS A 60 20.90 -0.84 7.85
N TYR A 61 20.36 -0.23 6.81
CA TYR A 61 20.05 -0.91 5.55
C TYR A 61 20.76 -0.19 4.43
N PHE A 62 21.58 -0.93 3.67
CA PHE A 62 22.36 -0.38 2.57
C PHE A 62 21.64 -0.63 1.26
N ILE A 63 21.46 0.44 0.50
CA ILE A 63 20.82 0.46 -0.81
C ILE A 63 21.93 0.80 -1.82
N ARG A 64 22.25 -0.17 -2.67
CA ARG A 64 23.33 -0.05 -3.65
C ARG A 64 22.88 0.86 -4.80
N LYS A 65 23.72 1.82 -5.16
CA LYS A 65 23.58 2.59 -6.40
C LYS A 65 24.57 2.13 -7.47
N VAL A 66 24.29 2.52 -8.71
CA VAL A 66 25.09 2.18 -9.89
C VAL A 66 26.31 3.09 -9.99
N ASP A 67 26.16 4.37 -9.65
CA ASP A 67 27.29 5.25 -9.38
C ASP A 67 27.90 4.86 -8.02
N ASN A 68 29.21 5.03 -7.82
CA ASN A 68 29.95 4.64 -6.60
C ASN A 68 29.48 5.34 -5.28
N SER A 69 28.25 5.83 -5.23
CA SER A 69 27.54 6.27 -4.04
C SER A 69 26.73 5.13 -3.40
N ALA A 70 26.25 5.37 -2.19
CA ALA A 70 25.36 4.48 -1.47
C ALA A 70 24.27 5.28 -0.76
N ASP A 71 23.07 4.74 -0.78
CA ASP A 71 21.96 5.22 0.04
C ASP A 71 21.84 4.31 1.26
N ILE A 72 21.51 4.90 2.40
CA ILE A 72 21.47 4.19 3.67
C ILE A 72 20.24 4.62 4.46
N LEU A 73 19.48 3.65 4.93
CA LEU A 73 18.42 3.87 5.91
C LEU A 73 18.97 3.55 7.30
N ILE A 74 18.98 4.53 8.20
CA ILE A 74 19.59 4.41 9.54
C ILE A 74 18.54 4.66 10.60
N GLU A 75 18.26 3.63 11.39
CA GLU A 75 17.37 3.67 12.54
C GLU A 75 18.20 3.93 13.80
N TYR A 76 17.97 5.04 14.49
CA TYR A 76 18.56 5.31 15.81
C TYR A 76 17.76 4.63 16.91
N ARG A 77 18.41 4.31 18.04
CA ARG A 77 17.72 3.82 19.24
C ARG A 77 16.96 4.92 19.96
N ASP A 78 17.53 6.12 19.99
CA ASP A 78 17.07 7.23 20.83
C ASP A 78 16.42 8.31 19.93
N PRO A 79 15.20 8.80 20.25
CA PRO A 79 14.54 9.83 19.45
C PRO A 79 15.33 11.14 19.35
N GLU A 80 16.08 11.50 20.41
CA GLU A 80 16.87 12.72 20.45
C GLU A 80 18.00 12.75 19.41
N SER A 81 18.46 11.58 18.93
CA SER A 81 19.51 11.50 17.89
C SER A 81 19.12 12.21 16.59
N ILE A 82 17.82 12.28 16.29
CA ILE A 82 17.31 13.03 15.13
C ILE A 82 17.47 14.52 15.34
N LYS A 83 17.14 15.02 16.53
CA LYS A 83 17.31 16.44 16.89
C LYS A 83 18.79 16.82 16.89
N GLU A 84 19.64 15.99 17.48
CA GLU A 84 21.09 16.16 17.46
C GLU A 84 21.64 16.25 16.04
N LEU A 85 21.24 15.31 15.16
CA LEU A 85 21.59 15.34 13.76
C LEU A 85 21.12 16.63 13.08
N GLN A 86 19.87 17.03 13.29
CA GLN A 86 19.30 18.23 12.67
C GLN A 86 19.97 19.52 13.17
N GLN A 87 20.37 19.61 14.44
CA GLN A 87 21.04 20.78 15.01
C GLN A 87 22.50 20.91 14.55
N HIS A 88 23.21 19.79 14.46
CA HIS A 88 24.64 19.76 14.13
C HIS A 88 24.94 19.58 12.63
N SER A 89 23.90 19.39 11.80
CA SER A 89 24.06 19.35 10.34
C SER A 89 24.12 20.75 9.73
N ARG A 90 25.14 20.94 8.89
CA ARG A 90 25.31 22.16 8.08
C ARG A 90 24.21 22.23 7.02
N CYS A 91 23.72 23.44 6.74
CA CYS A 91 22.89 23.70 5.57
C CYS A 91 23.79 24.29 4.49
N PHE A 92 23.86 23.67 3.32
CA PHE A 92 24.55 24.28 2.18
C PHE A 92 23.69 25.41 1.64
N SER A 93 24.24 26.63 1.56
CA SER A 93 23.57 27.73 0.87
C SER A 93 23.82 27.55 -0.63
N SER A 94 22.88 26.94 -1.36
CA SER A 94 22.82 27.14 -2.81
C SER A 94 22.01 28.41 -3.08
N SER A 95 22.40 29.18 -4.10
CA SER A 95 21.73 30.45 -4.43
C SER A 95 20.27 30.30 -4.87
N TYR A 96 19.80 29.07 -5.09
CA TYR A 96 18.49 28.75 -5.67
C TYR A 96 17.68 27.72 -4.85
N GLY A 97 18.23 27.19 -3.75
CA GLY A 97 17.60 26.13 -2.95
C GLY A 97 16.67 26.69 -1.87
N ILE A 98 15.52 26.03 -1.65
CA ILE A 98 14.63 26.35 -0.54
C ILE A 98 15.15 25.62 0.71
N PRO A 99 15.47 26.33 1.81
CA PRO A 99 16.15 25.76 2.97
C PRO A 99 15.18 24.98 3.88
N VAL A 100 14.74 23.80 3.43
CA VAL A 100 13.92 22.89 4.23
C VAL A 100 14.80 21.84 4.92
N ARG A 101 14.79 21.83 6.25
CA ARG A 101 15.43 20.74 7.01
C ARG A 101 14.53 19.52 6.98
N THR A 102 15.07 18.40 6.53
CA THR A 102 14.37 17.11 6.48
C THR A 102 15.21 16.02 7.13
N ARG A 103 14.65 14.81 7.22
CA ARG A 103 15.40 13.61 7.63
C ARG A 103 16.09 12.90 6.46
N HIS A 104 16.14 13.54 5.29
CA HIS A 104 17.06 13.18 4.21
C HIS A 104 18.34 14.01 4.34
N VAL A 105 19.48 13.35 4.58
CA VAL A 105 20.78 13.98 4.76
C VAL A 105 21.76 13.54 3.68
N PHE A 106 22.67 14.42 3.29
CA PHE A 106 23.75 14.14 2.35
C PHE A 106 25.09 14.17 3.09
N ALA A 107 25.93 13.15 2.87
CA ALA A 107 27.27 13.10 3.43
C ALA A 107 28.30 13.12 2.30
N GLU A 108 28.95 14.28 2.12
CA GLU A 108 30.10 14.44 1.25
C GLU A 108 31.32 13.77 1.89
N GLY A 109 32.07 12.99 1.10
CA GLY A 109 33.27 12.32 1.57
C GLY A 109 34.43 13.29 1.79
N VAL A 110 35.35 12.91 2.66
CA VAL A 110 36.67 13.56 2.71
C VAL A 110 37.40 13.15 1.42
N THR A 111 38.00 14.10 0.70
CA THR A 111 38.86 13.85 -0.47
C THR A 111 39.75 12.63 -0.19
N HIS A 112 39.73 11.63 -1.09
CA HIS A 112 40.19 10.23 -0.95
C HIS A 112 39.06 9.22 -0.67
N SER A 113 38.15 9.05 -1.64
CA SER A 113 37.14 7.99 -1.66
C SER A 113 37.81 6.62 -1.71
N VAL A 114 37.84 5.90 -0.59
CA VAL A 114 38.11 4.46 -0.61
C VAL A 114 36.86 3.78 -1.17
N PRO A 115 36.96 2.96 -2.22
CA PRO A 115 35.82 2.23 -2.76
C PRO A 115 35.10 1.45 -1.66
N ILE A 116 33.77 1.48 -1.68
CA ILE A 116 32.96 0.77 -0.70
C ILE A 116 33.12 -0.74 -0.95
N ASP A 117 33.67 -1.48 0.02
CA ASP A 117 33.66 -2.93 0.00
C ASP A 117 32.23 -3.44 0.28
N MET A 118 31.49 -3.67 -0.80
CA MET A 118 30.10 -4.11 -0.75
C MET A 118 29.93 -5.53 -0.20
N SER A 119 30.99 -6.34 -0.12
CA SER A 119 30.92 -7.72 0.38
C SER A 119 30.71 -7.79 1.91
N GLN A 120 31.07 -6.73 2.63
CA GLN A 120 30.94 -6.63 4.08
C GLN A 120 29.62 -5.98 4.54
N LEU A 121 28.81 -5.52 3.60
CA LEU A 121 27.54 -4.85 3.89
C LEU A 121 26.39 -5.85 3.79
N GLN A 122 25.47 -5.76 4.74
CA GLN A 122 24.18 -6.41 4.63
C GLN A 122 23.35 -5.65 3.60
N VAL A 123 23.65 -5.88 2.32
CA VAL A 123 22.88 -5.35 1.19
C VAL A 123 21.52 -6.00 1.20
N MET A 124 20.49 -5.21 0.91
CA MET A 124 19.17 -5.78 0.71
C MET A 124 19.20 -6.81 -0.42
N LYS A 125 18.77 -8.03 -0.10
CA LYS A 125 18.60 -9.07 -1.12
C LYS A 125 17.33 -8.77 -1.89
N GLN A 126 17.46 -8.68 -3.20
CA GLN A 126 16.29 -8.73 -4.07
C GLN A 126 15.66 -10.14 -3.96
N PRO A 127 14.32 -10.24 -3.96
CA PRO A 127 13.66 -11.53 -3.97
C PRO A 127 14.11 -12.35 -5.18
N ARG A 128 14.25 -13.65 -4.99
CA ARG A 128 14.59 -14.57 -6.07
C ARG A 128 13.47 -14.61 -7.11
N GLN A 129 13.81 -15.05 -8.31
CA GLN A 129 12.79 -15.32 -9.33
C GLN A 129 11.89 -16.46 -8.87
N LEU A 130 10.60 -16.37 -9.18
CA LEU A 130 9.59 -17.31 -8.68
C LEU A 130 9.92 -18.77 -9.01
N ALA A 131 10.55 -19.00 -10.16
CA ALA A 131 11.00 -20.32 -10.60
C ALA A 131 12.04 -20.96 -9.66
N ASP A 132 12.87 -20.15 -9.00
CA ASP A 132 13.95 -20.60 -8.10
C ASP A 132 13.48 -20.72 -6.65
N VAL A 133 12.29 -20.21 -6.34
CA VAL A 133 11.70 -20.20 -5.00
C VAL A 133 10.97 -21.50 -4.71
N ILE A 134 10.28 -22.04 -5.73
CA ILE A 134 9.35 -23.17 -5.58
C ILE A 134 10.12 -24.48 -5.68
N ASP A 135 10.15 -25.23 -4.58
CA ASP A 135 10.63 -26.62 -4.59
C ASP A 135 9.49 -27.58 -4.96
N GLU A 136 9.54 -28.11 -6.18
CA GLU A 136 8.49 -28.96 -6.75
C GLU A 136 8.36 -30.34 -6.12
N THR A 137 9.35 -30.74 -5.31
CA THR A 137 9.34 -32.00 -4.56
C THR A 137 8.43 -31.91 -3.32
N LEU A 138 8.16 -30.69 -2.84
CA LEU A 138 7.34 -30.48 -1.65
C LEU A 138 5.83 -30.55 -1.96
N PRO A 139 4.99 -30.87 -0.97
CA PRO A 139 3.55 -30.72 -1.08
C PRO A 139 3.13 -29.29 -1.44
N LEU A 140 2.04 -29.14 -2.20
CA LEU A 140 1.51 -27.85 -2.67
C LEU A 140 1.36 -26.80 -1.55
N SER A 141 0.92 -27.23 -0.36
CA SER A 141 0.80 -26.34 0.80
C SER A 141 2.13 -25.72 1.23
N LEU A 142 3.24 -26.46 1.16
CA LEU A 142 4.57 -25.93 1.49
C LEU A 142 5.10 -25.03 0.38
N GLN A 143 4.82 -25.35 -0.88
CA GLN A 143 5.16 -24.48 -2.02
C GLN A 143 4.49 -23.10 -1.88
N ILE A 144 3.20 -23.05 -1.52
CA ILE A 144 2.47 -21.81 -1.27
C ILE A 144 3.15 -21.00 -0.15
N ARG A 145 3.55 -21.67 0.94
CA ARG A 145 4.26 -21.02 2.05
C ARG A 145 5.65 -20.52 1.65
N GLN A 146 6.39 -21.23 0.80
CA GLN A 146 7.69 -20.76 0.27
C GLN A 146 7.52 -19.45 -0.50
N VAL A 147 6.54 -19.38 -1.41
CA VAL A 147 6.23 -18.16 -2.17
C VAL A 147 5.86 -17.01 -1.23
N TYR A 148 4.99 -17.26 -0.24
CA TYR A 148 4.66 -16.24 0.76
C TYR A 148 5.90 -15.74 1.52
N GLN A 149 6.76 -16.65 2.00
CA GLN A 149 7.94 -16.27 2.78
C GLN A 149 8.97 -15.47 1.98
N GLU A 150 9.12 -15.75 0.68
CA GLU A 150 10.07 -15.03 -0.19
C GLU A 150 9.62 -13.60 -0.48
N TYR A 151 8.33 -13.40 -0.80
CA TYR A 151 7.85 -12.13 -1.36
C TYR A 151 7.15 -11.22 -0.34
N ARG A 152 6.86 -11.69 0.87
CA ARG A 152 6.27 -10.85 1.93
C ARG A 152 7.19 -9.69 2.30
N MET A 153 6.62 -8.60 2.79
CA MET A 153 7.42 -7.45 3.27
C MET A 153 8.40 -7.86 4.37
N SER A 154 9.66 -7.50 4.17
CA SER A 154 10.74 -7.63 5.15
C SER A 154 10.69 -6.52 6.21
N GLY A 155 11.55 -6.62 7.23
CA GLY A 155 11.71 -5.57 8.23
C GLY A 155 12.23 -4.24 7.65
N TYR A 156 12.97 -4.29 6.53
CA TYR A 156 13.35 -3.12 5.76
C TYR A 156 12.12 -2.49 5.09
N ASP A 157 11.34 -3.28 4.37
CA ASP A 157 10.20 -2.80 3.56
C ASP A 157 9.18 -2.06 4.44
N LYS A 158 8.94 -2.60 5.63
CA LYS A 158 8.11 -1.95 6.66
C LYS A 158 8.74 -0.64 7.14
N LEU A 159 10.03 -0.65 7.50
CA LEU A 159 10.71 0.54 8.01
C LEU A 159 10.74 1.67 6.96
N ALA A 160 11.03 1.35 5.69
CA ALA A 160 11.04 2.31 4.59
C ALA A 160 9.68 3.02 4.45
N ARG A 161 8.58 2.25 4.52
CA ARG A 161 7.21 2.79 4.45
C ARG A 161 6.87 3.69 5.63
N TYR A 162 7.18 3.26 6.86
CA TYR A 162 6.98 4.11 8.05
C TYR A 162 7.88 5.34 8.05
N PHE A 163 9.11 5.24 7.54
CA PHE A 163 10.00 6.37 7.38
C PHE A 163 9.39 7.39 6.42
N ILE A 164 8.99 6.99 5.20
CA ILE A 164 8.34 7.88 4.22
C ILE A 164 7.08 8.51 4.82
N ALA A 165 6.19 7.72 5.40
CA ALA A 165 4.97 8.25 6.00
C ALA A 165 5.25 9.28 7.10
N SER A 166 6.24 9.02 7.96
CA SER A 166 6.62 9.97 9.00
C SER A 166 7.26 11.25 8.43
N THR A 167 8.00 11.19 7.32
CA THR A 167 8.60 12.40 6.73
C THR A 167 7.57 13.21 5.94
N VAL A 168 6.58 12.55 5.34
CA VAL A 168 5.38 13.22 4.80
C VAL A 168 4.62 13.91 5.93
N GLU A 169 4.48 13.27 7.09
CA GLU A 169 3.86 13.88 8.27
C GLU A 169 4.62 15.13 8.74
N ASP A 170 5.93 15.04 8.96
CA ASP A 170 6.77 16.20 9.33
C ASP A 170 6.61 17.36 8.34
N PHE A 171 6.51 17.02 7.05
CA PHE A 171 6.38 17.99 5.97
C PHE A 171 5.02 18.70 6.00
N VAL A 172 3.94 17.93 6.09
CA VAL A 172 2.57 18.47 6.12
C VAL A 172 2.33 19.27 7.41
N GLN A 173 2.91 18.86 8.55
CA GLN A 173 2.78 19.56 9.83
C GLN A 173 3.36 20.98 9.83
N GLN A 174 4.28 21.31 8.91
CA GLN A 174 4.76 22.70 8.77
C GLN A 174 3.66 23.67 8.31
N ILE A 175 2.62 23.16 7.64
CA ILE A 175 1.49 23.96 7.12
C ILE A 175 0.22 23.65 7.91
N LEU A 176 0.03 22.39 8.30
CA LEU A 176 -1.14 21.87 9.01
C LEU A 176 -0.69 21.20 10.33
N PRO A 177 -0.43 21.96 11.41
CA PRO A 177 0.17 21.43 12.63
C PRO A 177 -0.60 20.27 13.30
N ALA A 178 -1.92 20.21 13.11
CA ALA A 178 -2.79 19.14 13.62
C ALA A 178 -2.86 17.90 12.72
N SER A 179 -2.01 17.81 11.69
CA SER A 179 -2.05 16.69 10.76
C SER A 179 -1.44 15.41 11.33
N GLU A 180 -2.06 14.28 11.00
CA GLU A 180 -1.58 12.93 11.29
C GLU A 180 -1.61 12.13 9.98
N ILE A 181 -0.52 11.42 9.68
CA ILE A 181 -0.46 10.50 8.54
C ILE A 181 -0.64 9.07 9.02
N ARG A 182 -1.66 8.38 8.50
CA ARG A 182 -1.90 6.96 8.78
C ARG A 182 -1.69 6.13 7.52
N LEU A 183 -0.91 5.06 7.66
CA LEU A 183 -0.75 4.06 6.60
C LEU A 183 -2.01 3.18 6.52
N PHE A 184 -2.33 2.73 5.31
CA PHE A 184 -3.34 1.71 5.07
C PHE A 184 -2.94 0.81 3.90
N GLY A 185 -3.85 -0.08 3.50
CA GLY A 185 -3.69 -0.95 2.35
C GLY A 185 -2.67 -2.06 2.57
N SER A 186 -2.02 -2.47 1.48
CA SER A 186 -1.09 -3.61 1.48
C SER A 186 0.11 -3.41 2.41
N SER A 187 0.46 -2.16 2.73
CA SER A 187 1.57 -1.83 3.62
C SER A 187 1.38 -2.31 5.05
N VAL A 188 0.14 -2.54 5.48
CA VAL A 188 -0.19 -2.77 6.90
C VAL A 188 -1.29 -3.80 7.16
N ASN A 189 -2.03 -4.23 6.14
CA ASN A 189 -3.09 -5.23 6.29
C ASN A 189 -2.60 -6.69 6.42
N GLY A 190 -1.28 -6.93 6.52
CA GLY A 190 -0.68 -8.27 6.59
C GLY A 190 -0.55 -9.01 5.25
N LEU A 191 -1.11 -8.47 4.16
CA LEU A 191 -1.15 -9.10 2.82
C LEU A 191 -0.16 -8.46 1.83
N GLY A 192 0.75 -7.60 2.32
CA GLY A 192 1.70 -6.85 1.49
C GLY A 192 2.87 -7.67 0.97
N ARG A 193 3.19 -7.43 -0.30
CA ARG A 193 4.45 -7.83 -0.94
C ARG A 193 5.50 -6.74 -0.76
N HIS A 194 6.78 -7.08 -0.87
CA HIS A 194 7.88 -6.11 -0.81
C HIS A 194 7.71 -4.94 -1.82
N ASP A 195 7.13 -5.20 -2.98
CA ASP A 195 6.93 -4.26 -4.10
C ASP A 195 5.57 -3.54 -4.09
N CYS A 196 4.80 -3.59 -3.00
CA CYS A 196 3.50 -2.92 -2.96
C CYS A 196 3.62 -1.39 -2.82
N ASP A 197 2.60 -0.67 -3.25
CA ASP A 197 2.52 0.78 -3.01
C ASP A 197 2.40 1.10 -1.51
N LEU A 198 2.72 2.33 -1.16
CA LEU A 198 2.50 2.93 0.15
C LEU A 198 1.25 3.82 0.11
N ASP A 199 0.15 3.27 0.64
CA ASP A 199 -1.09 4.01 0.79
C ASP A 199 -1.13 4.76 2.14
N MET A 200 -1.42 6.05 2.10
CA MET A 200 -1.45 6.94 3.24
C MET A 200 -2.74 7.77 3.24
N THR A 201 -3.26 8.06 4.43
CA THR A 201 -4.35 8.99 4.63
C THR A 201 -3.92 10.10 5.58
N LEU A 202 -4.22 11.34 5.18
CA LEU A 202 -4.03 12.53 5.98
C LEU A 202 -5.31 12.80 6.77
N ASN A 203 -5.18 12.82 8.09
CA ASN A 203 -6.21 13.27 9.01
C ASN A 203 -5.82 14.61 9.63
N ILE A 204 -6.79 15.51 9.84
CA ILE A 204 -6.57 16.79 10.53
C ILE A 204 -7.30 16.73 11.87
N ARG A 205 -6.54 16.53 12.94
CA ARG A 205 -7.04 16.37 14.30
C ARG A 205 -7.39 17.70 14.93
N SER A 206 -8.59 18.19 14.62
CA SER A 206 -9.13 19.43 15.20
C SER A 206 -9.25 19.37 16.74
N ASP A 207 -9.44 18.18 17.29
CA ASP A 207 -9.54 17.86 18.72
C ASP A 207 -8.20 18.01 19.47
N SER A 208 -7.09 17.61 18.83
CA SER A 208 -5.76 17.53 19.46
C SER A 208 -5.14 18.88 19.85
N ILE A 209 -5.61 19.99 19.28
CA ILE A 209 -5.14 21.34 19.60
C ILE A 209 -6.03 22.01 20.67
N ILE A 210 -7.23 21.47 20.93
CA ILE A 210 -8.13 21.99 21.95
C ILE A 210 -7.67 21.41 23.30
N ASN A 211 -6.70 22.06 23.94
CA ASN A 211 -6.45 21.85 25.37
C ASN A 211 -7.74 22.11 26.13
N GLN A 212 -8.43 21.05 26.58
CA GLN A 212 -9.63 21.15 27.40
C GLN A 212 -9.36 21.81 28.76
N ASP A 213 -8.09 21.90 29.17
CA ASP A 213 -7.69 22.39 30.49
C ASP A 213 -7.50 23.91 30.61
N TYR A 214 -7.74 24.72 29.56
CA TYR A 214 -7.32 26.14 29.56
C TYR A 214 -8.35 27.20 29.13
N TYR A 215 -9.64 27.04 29.45
CA TYR A 215 -10.62 28.12 29.25
C TYR A 215 -11.20 28.66 30.56
N LYS A 216 -10.44 29.56 31.20
CA LYS A 216 -10.96 30.56 32.17
C LYS A 216 -10.82 32.01 31.68
N GLY A 217 -10.43 32.22 30.42
CA GLY A 217 -10.26 33.56 29.81
C GLY A 217 -11.37 33.91 28.81
N GLN A 218 -11.65 35.20 28.63
CA GLN A 218 -12.65 35.71 27.67
C GLN A 218 -12.15 35.74 26.20
N VAL A 219 -10.87 35.43 25.96
CA VAL A 219 -10.24 35.49 24.63
C VAL A 219 -9.90 34.08 24.16
N TYR A 220 -10.24 33.77 22.91
CA TYR A 220 -9.99 32.48 22.28
C TYR A 220 -9.53 32.65 20.82
N PHE A 221 -8.74 31.70 20.31
CA PHE A 221 -8.35 31.65 18.91
C PHE A 221 -9.50 31.07 18.07
N LYS A 222 -9.99 31.83 17.09
CA LYS A 222 -10.97 31.36 16.11
C LYS A 222 -10.27 30.93 14.84
N TYR A 223 -10.43 29.66 14.45
CA TYR A 223 -9.97 29.20 13.13
C TYR A 223 -10.82 29.85 12.03
N LEU A 224 -10.19 30.68 11.19
CA LEU A 224 -10.84 31.41 10.09
C LEU A 224 -10.59 30.75 8.74
N SER A 225 -10.74 29.43 8.66
CA SER A 225 -10.54 28.71 7.39
C SER A 225 -11.47 29.24 6.30
N LYS A 226 -10.92 29.48 5.11
CA LYS A 226 -11.70 29.81 3.91
C LYS A 226 -12.34 28.59 3.28
N LEU A 227 -11.92 27.38 3.67
CA LEU A 227 -12.52 26.13 3.21
C LEU A 227 -13.93 26.03 3.80
N LYS A 228 -14.92 26.31 2.95
CA LYS A 228 -16.35 26.22 3.23
C LYS A 228 -16.96 25.27 2.20
N GLY A 229 -17.84 24.37 2.63
CA GLY A 229 -18.52 23.43 1.75
C GLY A 229 -18.14 21.96 2.00
N GLU A 230 -18.43 21.12 1.01
CA GLU A 230 -18.30 19.66 1.10
C GLU A 230 -16.87 19.17 1.35
N GLU A 231 -16.74 18.15 2.21
CA GLU A 231 -15.46 17.57 2.63
C GLU A 231 -14.58 17.14 1.44
N ARG A 232 -15.19 16.64 0.36
CA ARG A 232 -14.48 16.24 -0.85
C ARG A 232 -13.80 17.42 -1.54
N ASN A 233 -14.45 18.58 -1.63
CA ASN A 233 -13.86 19.77 -2.25
C ASN A 233 -12.72 20.34 -1.38
N ASN A 234 -12.88 20.29 -0.06
CA ASN A 234 -11.81 20.64 0.87
C ASN A 234 -10.61 19.71 0.71
N SER A 235 -10.85 18.39 0.63
CA SER A 235 -9.80 17.39 0.40
C SER A 235 -9.04 17.63 -0.89
N ARG A 236 -9.76 17.92 -2.00
CA ARG A 236 -9.12 18.26 -3.29
C ARG A 236 -8.22 19.49 -3.18
N THR A 237 -8.69 20.53 -2.50
CA THR A 237 -7.94 21.79 -2.33
C THR A 237 -6.70 21.57 -1.48
N ILE A 238 -6.81 20.83 -0.37
CA ILE A 238 -5.69 20.52 0.52
C ILE A 238 -4.66 19.64 -0.20
N LEU A 239 -5.10 18.57 -0.88
CA LEU A 239 -4.18 17.71 -1.65
C LEU A 239 -3.50 18.47 -2.79
N GLN A 240 -4.19 19.40 -3.46
CA GLN A 240 -3.56 20.24 -4.49
C GLN A 240 -2.47 21.15 -3.91
N LEU A 241 -2.70 21.73 -2.73
CA LEU A 241 -1.70 22.53 -2.02
C LEU A 241 -0.48 21.68 -1.64
N ILE A 242 -0.72 20.51 -1.03
CA ILE A 242 0.36 19.59 -0.65
C ILE A 242 1.14 19.14 -1.89
N SER A 243 0.46 18.83 -2.99
CA SER A 243 1.08 18.43 -4.26
C SER A 243 2.08 19.46 -4.77
N LEU A 244 1.68 20.74 -4.84
CA LEU A 244 2.55 21.82 -5.29
C LEU A 244 3.77 21.98 -4.36
N MET A 245 3.55 21.88 -3.05
CA MET A 245 4.62 21.96 -2.06
C MET A 245 5.57 20.77 -2.18
N MET A 246 5.06 19.54 -2.31
CA MET A 246 5.89 18.35 -2.49
C MET A 246 6.75 18.45 -3.74
N TYR A 247 6.17 18.85 -4.86
CA TYR A 247 6.89 19.08 -6.11
C TYR A 247 8.04 20.09 -5.95
N ALA A 248 7.83 21.16 -5.20
CA ALA A 248 8.82 22.22 -5.05
C ALA A 248 9.91 21.95 -4.00
N VAL A 249 9.59 21.26 -2.90
CA VAL A 249 10.46 21.24 -1.71
C VAL A 249 10.63 19.88 -1.03
N TYR A 250 9.78 18.89 -1.29
CA TYR A 250 9.91 17.58 -0.63
C TYR A 250 11.02 16.77 -1.32
N PRO A 251 12.05 16.31 -0.59
CA PRO A 251 13.16 15.60 -1.18
C PRO A 251 12.71 14.23 -1.68
N CYS A 252 13.35 13.75 -2.74
CA CYS A 252 13.07 12.44 -3.34
C CYS A 252 11.65 12.23 -3.90
N SER A 253 10.73 13.20 -3.89
CA SER A 253 9.45 13.03 -4.60
C SER A 253 9.62 13.29 -6.09
N HIS A 254 9.46 12.25 -6.90
CA HIS A 254 9.33 12.35 -8.35
C HIS A 254 7.93 11.95 -8.79
N HIS A 255 7.55 12.30 -10.02
CA HIS A 255 6.25 11.97 -10.61
C HIS A 255 5.06 12.40 -9.74
N VAL A 256 5.17 13.59 -9.10
CA VAL A 256 4.12 14.13 -8.24
C VAL A 256 2.89 14.47 -9.10
N THR A 257 1.79 13.74 -8.89
CA THR A 257 0.58 13.80 -9.72
C THR A 257 -0.67 13.85 -8.85
N SER A 258 -1.53 14.85 -9.09
CA SER A 258 -2.81 14.99 -8.40
C SER A 258 -3.94 14.33 -9.20
N ILE A 259 -4.57 13.28 -8.66
CA ILE A 259 -5.73 12.60 -9.25
C ILE A 259 -6.98 13.00 -8.47
N LEU A 260 -7.39 14.25 -8.65
CA LEU A 260 -8.40 14.87 -7.79
C LEU A 260 -9.85 14.50 -8.17
N SER A 261 -10.09 14.14 -9.43
CA SER A 261 -11.42 13.90 -9.98
C SER A 261 -12.02 12.54 -9.66
N ALA A 262 -11.20 11.60 -9.17
CA ALA A 262 -11.67 10.30 -8.69
C ALA A 262 -12.66 10.43 -7.52
N ARG A 263 -13.41 9.35 -7.23
CA ARG A 263 -14.32 9.28 -6.07
C ARG A 263 -13.59 9.65 -4.79
N VAL A 264 -12.43 9.04 -4.59
CA VAL A 264 -11.47 9.38 -3.54
C VAL A 264 -10.33 10.16 -4.21
N PRO A 265 -10.21 11.48 -3.99
CA PRO A 265 -9.07 12.26 -4.47
C PRO A 265 -7.77 11.73 -3.87
N ILE A 266 -6.74 11.56 -4.71
CA ILE A 266 -5.42 11.12 -4.27
C ILE A 266 -4.32 12.00 -4.85
N LEU A 267 -3.22 12.11 -4.11
CA LEU A 267 -1.93 12.63 -4.56
C LEU A 267 -0.94 11.46 -4.66
N ARG A 268 -0.43 11.19 -5.85
CA ARG A 268 0.55 10.15 -6.11
C ARG A 268 1.95 10.75 -6.27
N PHE A 269 2.97 10.10 -5.72
CA PHE A 269 4.38 10.41 -6.00
C PHE A 269 5.25 9.16 -5.81
N THR A 270 6.48 9.18 -6.32
CA THR A 270 7.47 8.11 -6.10
C THR A 270 8.62 8.64 -5.25
N HIS A 271 8.95 7.97 -4.16
CA HIS A 271 10.14 8.27 -3.37
C HIS A 271 11.37 7.62 -4.00
N THR A 272 12.15 8.37 -4.78
CA THR A 272 13.23 7.81 -5.63
C THR A 272 14.32 7.08 -4.86
N GLY A 273 14.69 7.57 -3.67
CA GLY A 273 15.75 6.94 -2.86
C GLY A 273 15.39 5.57 -2.28
N LEU A 274 14.09 5.24 -2.21
CA LEU A 274 13.59 3.98 -1.64
C LEU A 274 12.77 3.17 -2.67
N SER A 275 12.57 3.73 -3.86
CA SER A 275 11.78 3.15 -4.95
C SER A 275 10.36 2.72 -4.53
N VAL A 276 9.70 3.54 -3.71
CA VAL A 276 8.33 3.28 -3.23
C VAL A 276 7.36 4.28 -3.86
N THR A 277 6.37 3.78 -4.59
CA THR A 277 5.21 4.56 -5.04
C THR A 277 4.29 4.82 -3.87
N CYS A 278 3.86 6.07 -3.71
CA CYS A 278 3.12 6.56 -2.56
C CYS A 278 1.84 7.24 -3.01
N ASP A 279 0.72 6.87 -2.40
CA ASP A 279 -0.59 7.48 -2.61
C ASP A 279 -1.08 8.12 -1.30
N LEU A 280 -1.29 9.44 -1.32
CA LEU A 280 -1.84 10.20 -0.22
C LEU A 280 -3.29 10.59 -0.50
N SER A 281 -4.20 10.19 0.38
CA SER A 281 -5.62 10.55 0.35
C SER A 281 -6.02 11.29 1.65
N MET A 282 -7.30 11.65 1.77
CA MET A 282 -7.90 12.15 3.02
C MET A 282 -9.12 11.32 3.42
N ASN A 283 -9.13 10.02 3.07
CA ASN A 283 -10.24 9.11 3.37
C ASN A 283 -9.93 8.26 4.63
N PRO A 284 -10.75 8.31 5.70
CA PRO A 284 -10.52 7.53 6.92
C PRO A 284 -10.88 6.03 6.79
N ILE A 285 -11.58 5.62 5.73
CA ILE A 285 -12.07 4.23 5.57
C ILE A 285 -10.92 3.23 5.35
N GLY A 286 -9.86 3.65 4.66
CA GLY A 286 -8.72 2.79 4.31
C GLY A 286 -8.06 2.12 5.53
N PRO A 287 -7.64 2.88 6.55
CA PRO A 287 -7.09 2.32 7.79
C PRO A 287 -8.01 1.30 8.48
N MET A 288 -9.32 1.57 8.52
CA MET A 288 -10.30 0.67 9.15
C MET A 288 -10.36 -0.68 8.42
N MET A 289 -10.46 -0.66 7.09
CA MET A 289 -10.47 -1.90 6.29
C MET A 289 -9.16 -2.69 6.45
N SER A 290 -8.03 -1.97 6.55
CA SER A 290 -6.71 -2.59 6.69
C SER A 290 -6.56 -3.32 8.02
N GLU A 291 -7.09 -2.73 9.09
CA GLU A 291 -7.15 -3.36 10.41
C GLU A 291 -8.02 -4.62 10.39
N ILE A 292 -9.18 -4.58 9.74
CA ILE A 292 -10.07 -5.74 9.61
C ILE A 292 -9.35 -6.89 8.90
N LEU A 293 -8.71 -6.61 7.76
CA LEU A 293 -7.96 -7.63 7.00
C LEU A 293 -6.76 -8.19 7.77
N TYR A 294 -6.05 -7.35 8.51
CA TYR A 294 -4.96 -7.81 9.39
C TYR A 294 -5.50 -8.80 10.42
N LYS A 295 -6.60 -8.44 11.09
CA LYS A 295 -7.24 -9.30 12.10
C LYS A 295 -7.70 -10.63 11.51
N MET A 296 -8.31 -10.63 10.32
CA MET A 296 -8.66 -11.87 9.62
C MET A 296 -7.42 -12.75 9.40
N GLY A 297 -6.29 -12.14 9.00
CA GLY A 297 -5.02 -12.86 8.83
C GLY A 297 -4.42 -13.41 10.11
N SER A 298 -4.63 -12.73 11.24
CA SER A 298 -4.20 -13.19 12.56
C SER A 298 -5.09 -14.31 13.12
N ILE A 299 -6.37 -14.37 12.71
CA ILE A 299 -7.29 -15.46 13.10
C ILE A 299 -6.92 -16.76 12.39
N ASP A 300 -6.65 -16.71 11.08
CA ASP A 300 -6.25 -17.89 10.31
C ASP A 300 -5.16 -17.55 9.29
N ASP A 301 -3.95 -18.05 9.52
CA ASP A 301 -2.75 -17.77 8.70
C ASP A 301 -2.90 -18.27 7.25
N ARG A 302 -3.82 -19.22 7.00
CA ARG A 302 -4.11 -19.72 5.66
C ARG A 302 -4.74 -18.64 4.80
N PHE A 303 -5.51 -17.71 5.37
CA PHE A 303 -6.04 -16.55 4.64
C PHE A 303 -4.92 -15.74 3.99
N VAL A 304 -3.85 -15.47 4.77
CA VAL A 304 -2.72 -14.67 4.31
C VAL A 304 -2.00 -15.38 3.16
N ALA A 305 -1.59 -16.64 3.37
CA ALA A 305 -0.84 -17.40 2.38
C ALA A 305 -1.65 -17.67 1.10
N LEU A 306 -2.93 -18.00 1.24
CA LEU A 306 -3.83 -18.25 0.11
C LEU A 306 -4.10 -16.98 -0.70
N THR A 307 -4.41 -15.86 -0.03
CA THR A 307 -4.62 -14.58 -0.70
C THR A 307 -3.38 -14.15 -1.48
N PHE A 308 -2.21 -14.36 -0.89
CA PHE A 308 -0.94 -14.01 -1.50
C PHE A 308 -0.70 -14.75 -2.82
N VAL A 309 -0.88 -16.09 -2.83
CA VAL A 309 -0.67 -16.89 -4.04
C VAL A 309 -1.74 -16.64 -5.10
N ILE A 310 -2.99 -16.42 -4.70
CA ILE A 310 -4.10 -16.09 -5.62
C ILE A 310 -3.87 -14.72 -6.26
N ARG A 311 -3.35 -13.72 -5.54
CA ARG A 311 -3.01 -12.42 -6.15
C ARG A 311 -1.86 -12.52 -7.15
N ILE A 312 -0.88 -13.39 -6.91
CA ILE A 312 0.19 -13.67 -7.90
C ILE A 312 -0.42 -14.32 -9.14
N TRP A 313 -1.23 -15.36 -8.95
CA TRP A 313 -1.96 -16.02 -10.02
C TRP A 313 -2.78 -15.02 -10.84
N ALA A 314 -3.61 -14.21 -10.17
CA ALA A 314 -4.48 -13.22 -10.84
C ALA A 314 -3.68 -12.22 -11.68
N ARG A 315 -2.48 -11.81 -11.22
CA ARG A 315 -1.61 -10.92 -12.00
C ARG A 315 -0.97 -11.61 -13.20
N ARG A 316 -0.55 -12.87 -13.05
CA ARG A 316 0.09 -13.65 -14.12
C ARG A 316 -0.89 -14.03 -15.21
N TRP A 317 -2.12 -14.36 -14.82
CA TRP A 317 -3.23 -14.68 -15.71
C TRP A 317 -3.99 -13.45 -16.22
N LYS A 318 -3.47 -12.24 -15.97
CA LYS A 318 -4.06 -10.94 -16.39
C LYS A 318 -5.49 -10.68 -15.91
N VAL A 319 -5.97 -11.44 -14.91
CA VAL A 319 -7.22 -11.15 -14.17
C VAL A 319 -7.14 -9.81 -13.45
N THR A 320 -5.94 -9.41 -13.01
CA THR A 320 -5.69 -8.09 -12.45
C THR A 320 -4.54 -7.43 -13.20
N GLN A 321 -4.58 -6.10 -13.34
CA GLN A 321 -3.48 -5.32 -13.92
C GLN A 321 -3.06 -4.17 -12.99
N SER A 322 -1.91 -3.57 -13.27
CA SER A 322 -1.36 -2.44 -12.51
C SER A 322 -2.07 -1.13 -12.77
N SER A 323 -2.64 -0.96 -13.97
CA SER A 323 -3.44 0.21 -14.31
C SER A 323 -4.89 0.02 -13.87
N PRO A 324 -5.62 1.12 -13.61
CA PRO A 324 -7.07 1.08 -13.50
C PRO A 324 -7.70 0.61 -14.82
N GLY A 325 -8.79 -0.17 -14.74
CA GLY A 325 -9.47 -0.64 -15.93
C GLY A 325 -10.68 -1.52 -15.62
N PRO A 326 -11.24 -2.21 -16.62
CA PRO A 326 -12.44 -3.01 -16.51
C PRO A 326 -12.26 -4.37 -15.80
N TRP A 327 -11.06 -4.67 -15.30
CA TRP A 327 -10.73 -5.92 -14.61
C TRP A 327 -10.91 -5.84 -13.09
N PRO A 328 -11.08 -6.97 -12.38
CA PRO A 328 -11.02 -7.01 -10.93
C PRO A 328 -9.78 -6.34 -10.35
N THR A 329 -9.94 -5.66 -9.21
CA THR A 329 -8.80 -5.09 -8.47
C THR A 329 -8.20 -6.13 -7.52
N ASN A 330 -6.98 -5.90 -7.04
CA ASN A 330 -6.40 -6.72 -5.97
C ASN A 330 -7.28 -6.76 -4.70
N PHE A 331 -8.01 -5.67 -4.42
CA PHE A 331 -8.94 -5.62 -3.30
C PHE A 331 -10.17 -6.51 -3.57
N THR A 332 -10.74 -6.44 -4.78
CA THR A 332 -11.81 -7.36 -5.21
C THR A 332 -11.39 -8.82 -5.05
N ILE A 333 -10.21 -9.21 -5.55
CA ILE A 333 -9.68 -10.58 -5.42
C ILE A 333 -9.50 -10.95 -3.94
N THR A 334 -9.00 -10.05 -3.10
CA THR A 334 -8.85 -10.29 -1.67
C THR A 334 -10.20 -10.57 -0.99
N LEU A 335 -11.25 -9.84 -1.36
CA LEU A 335 -12.60 -10.07 -0.82
C LEU A 335 -13.22 -11.37 -1.33
N LEU A 336 -12.95 -11.80 -2.56
CA LEU A 336 -13.36 -13.11 -3.06
C LEU A 336 -12.68 -14.24 -2.26
N VAL A 337 -11.38 -14.13 -1.97
CA VAL A 337 -10.69 -15.12 -1.13
C VAL A 337 -11.27 -15.13 0.29
N LEU A 338 -11.50 -13.96 0.89
CA LEU A 338 -12.11 -13.85 2.21
C LEU A 338 -13.50 -14.50 2.23
N PHE A 339 -14.35 -14.20 1.26
CA PHE A 339 -15.69 -14.76 1.17
C PHE A 339 -15.64 -16.29 1.02
N TYR A 340 -14.82 -16.82 0.11
CA TYR A 340 -14.63 -18.26 -0.08
C TYR A 340 -14.28 -18.96 1.25
N LEU A 341 -13.37 -18.37 2.01
CA LEU A 341 -12.97 -18.93 3.30
C LEU A 341 -14.06 -18.79 4.38
N GLN A 342 -14.85 -17.72 4.37
CA GLN A 342 -16.03 -17.57 5.24
C GLN A 342 -17.11 -18.63 4.94
N GLN A 343 -17.21 -19.11 3.71
CA GLN A 343 -18.13 -20.19 3.35
C GLN A 343 -17.64 -21.58 3.79
N HIS A 344 -16.37 -21.71 4.17
CA HIS A 344 -15.77 -23.01 4.41
C HIS A 344 -15.87 -23.43 5.88
N PRO A 345 -16.57 -24.53 6.24
CA PRO A 345 -16.77 -24.91 7.64
C PRO A 345 -15.47 -25.15 8.44
N SER A 346 -14.40 -25.56 7.75
CA SER A 346 -13.09 -25.82 8.37
C SER A 346 -12.19 -24.58 8.51
N VAL A 347 -12.63 -23.41 8.06
CA VAL A 347 -11.86 -22.16 8.12
C VAL A 347 -12.59 -21.18 9.03
N MET A 348 -11.93 -20.77 10.11
CA MET A 348 -12.58 -20.06 11.22
C MET A 348 -12.65 -18.55 11.00
N LEU A 349 -12.85 -18.08 9.76
CA LEU A 349 -12.98 -16.64 9.49
C LEU A 349 -14.43 -16.19 9.72
N PRO A 350 -14.69 -15.30 10.69
CA PRO A 350 -16.03 -14.78 10.89
C PRO A 350 -16.44 -13.81 9.77
N PRO A 351 -17.74 -13.62 9.52
CA PRO A 351 -18.27 -12.41 8.91
C PRO A 351 -17.73 -11.13 9.55
N ILE A 352 -17.55 -10.06 8.76
CA ILE A 352 -16.97 -8.81 9.28
C ILE A 352 -17.89 -8.14 10.31
N ASP A 353 -19.21 -8.20 10.16
CA ASP A 353 -20.14 -7.60 11.11
C ASP A 353 -19.93 -8.16 12.53
N LYS A 354 -19.78 -9.48 12.64
CA LYS A 354 -19.47 -10.20 13.88
C LYS A 354 -18.10 -9.85 14.40
N LEU A 355 -17.09 -9.76 13.54
CA LEU A 355 -15.77 -9.31 13.95
C LEU A 355 -15.87 -7.92 14.58
N VAL A 356 -16.53 -6.95 13.93
CA VAL A 356 -16.67 -5.59 14.46
C VAL A 356 -17.44 -5.56 15.79
N THR A 357 -18.49 -6.36 15.96
CA THR A 357 -19.18 -6.51 17.25
C THR A 357 -18.25 -7.06 18.33
N LEU A 358 -17.51 -8.14 18.05
CA LEU A 358 -16.54 -8.73 18.98
C LEU A 358 -15.40 -7.77 19.35
N LEU A 359 -15.18 -6.75 18.52
CA LEU A 359 -14.19 -5.70 18.72
C LEU A 359 -14.68 -4.53 19.59
N GLY A 360 -15.94 -4.54 20.04
CA GLY A 360 -16.49 -3.51 20.93
C GLY A 360 -16.57 -2.10 20.32
N ARG A 361 -16.54 -1.99 18.97
CA ARG A 361 -16.65 -0.71 18.26
C ARG A 361 -18.10 -0.41 17.91
N GLU A 362 -18.91 -0.07 18.91
CA GLU A 362 -20.25 0.51 18.67
C GLU A 362 -20.20 2.03 18.41
N GLU A 363 -19.08 2.70 18.73
CA GLU A 363 -19.04 4.18 18.85
C GLU A 363 -18.77 4.96 17.54
N ASP A 364 -18.37 4.32 16.44
CA ASP A 364 -17.98 5.04 15.19
C ASP A 364 -19.16 5.34 14.23
N GLY A 365 -20.41 5.27 14.69
CA GLY A 365 -21.59 5.65 13.88
C GLY A 365 -21.99 4.65 12.78
N TYR A 366 -21.33 3.50 12.72
CA TYR A 366 -21.70 2.37 11.86
C TYR A 366 -22.38 1.28 12.71
N HIS A 367 -23.70 1.20 12.64
CA HIS A 367 -24.46 0.18 13.37
C HIS A 367 -24.38 -1.17 12.64
N TYR A 368 -23.60 -2.12 13.18
CA TYR A 368 -23.54 -3.49 12.69
C TYR A 368 -24.54 -4.36 13.47
N VAL A 369 -25.51 -4.94 12.78
CA VAL A 369 -26.50 -5.85 13.39
C VAL A 369 -25.88 -7.25 13.49
N ALA A 370 -25.53 -7.67 14.71
CA ALA A 370 -24.98 -8.99 14.95
C ALA A 370 -26.00 -10.11 14.64
N ARG A 371 -25.58 -11.12 13.88
CA ARG A 371 -26.23 -12.45 13.86
C ARG A 371 -25.42 -13.43 14.72
N PRO A 372 -26.04 -14.42 15.38
CA PRO A 372 -25.30 -15.45 16.12
C PRO A 372 -24.29 -16.18 15.22
N TRP A 373 -23.05 -16.36 15.67
CA TRP A 373 -22.06 -17.23 15.02
C TRP A 373 -22.12 -18.60 15.66
N GLN A 374 -22.69 -19.56 14.94
CA GLN A 374 -22.59 -20.95 15.34
C GLN A 374 -21.27 -21.51 14.82
N GLN A 375 -20.33 -21.68 15.74
CA GLN A 375 -19.14 -22.51 15.53
C GLN A 375 -19.63 -23.94 15.31
N THR A 376 -19.74 -24.39 14.07
CA THR A 376 -19.91 -25.82 13.80
C THR A 376 -18.57 -26.49 14.05
N THR A 377 -18.27 -26.76 15.33
CA THR A 377 -17.21 -27.73 15.69
C THR A 377 -17.72 -29.14 15.39
N ASP A 378 -18.10 -29.39 14.15
CA ASP A 378 -18.39 -30.74 13.73
C ASP A 378 -17.03 -31.42 13.61
N LYS A 379 -16.67 -32.24 14.61
CA LYS A 379 -15.38 -32.97 14.68
C LYS A 379 -15.14 -33.86 13.44
N SER A 380 -16.15 -34.02 12.59
CA SER A 380 -16.14 -34.71 11.30
C SER A 380 -15.59 -33.85 10.14
N THR A 381 -15.52 -32.52 10.27
CA THR A 381 -15.03 -31.65 9.19
C THR A 381 -13.51 -31.77 9.04
N LYS A 382 -13.08 -32.32 7.90
CA LYS A 382 -11.67 -32.43 7.53
C LYS A 382 -11.05 -31.03 7.49
N ASN A 383 -10.03 -30.80 8.31
CA ASN A 383 -9.28 -29.54 8.28
C ASN A 383 -8.49 -29.45 6.96
N LEU A 384 -8.98 -28.64 6.01
CA LEU A 384 -8.36 -28.54 4.69
C LEU A 384 -6.98 -27.86 4.76
N ASN A 385 -6.02 -28.42 4.01
CA ASN A 385 -4.72 -27.78 3.82
C ASN A 385 -4.76 -26.69 2.74
N LEU A 386 -3.72 -25.86 2.67
CA LEU A 386 -3.63 -24.74 1.71
C LEU A 386 -3.77 -25.17 0.24
N GLY A 387 -3.29 -26.36 -0.11
CA GLY A 387 -3.44 -26.91 -1.46
C GLY A 387 -4.88 -27.28 -1.79
N GLU A 388 -5.61 -27.90 -0.84
CA GLU A 388 -7.03 -28.18 -0.98
C GLU A 388 -7.87 -26.88 -1.05
N LEU A 389 -7.52 -25.88 -0.23
CA LEU A 389 -8.17 -24.57 -0.28
C LEU A 389 -7.92 -23.82 -1.59
N LEU A 390 -6.72 -23.92 -2.17
CA LEU A 390 -6.43 -23.33 -3.48
C LEU A 390 -7.30 -23.95 -4.59
N LYS A 391 -7.41 -25.28 -4.61
CA LYS A 391 -8.30 -25.98 -5.55
C LYS A 391 -9.76 -25.59 -5.32
N GLY A 392 -10.19 -25.54 -4.06
CA GLY A 392 -11.56 -25.19 -3.69
C GLY A 392 -11.95 -23.77 -4.09
N PHE A 393 -11.03 -22.80 -4.02
CA PHE A 393 -11.24 -21.44 -4.52
C PHE A 393 -11.58 -21.43 -6.01
N PHE A 394 -10.77 -22.11 -6.85
CA PHE A 394 -11.02 -22.18 -8.29
C PHE A 394 -12.32 -22.92 -8.60
N ASN A 395 -12.59 -24.03 -7.89
CA ASN A 395 -13.81 -24.80 -8.05
C ASN A 395 -15.06 -23.99 -7.70
N MET A 396 -15.04 -23.22 -6.60
CA MET A 396 -16.17 -22.37 -6.22
C MET A 396 -16.49 -21.36 -7.31
N TYR A 397 -15.47 -20.63 -7.79
CA TYR A 397 -15.68 -19.48 -8.65
C TYR A 397 -15.87 -19.83 -10.14
N MET A 398 -15.39 -20.99 -10.60
CA MET A 398 -15.67 -21.41 -11.98
C MET A 398 -17.17 -21.71 -12.21
N THR A 399 -17.91 -22.15 -11.18
CA THR A 399 -19.33 -22.50 -11.28
C THR A 399 -20.26 -21.50 -10.59
N PHE A 400 -19.74 -20.41 -10.05
CA PHE A 400 -20.55 -19.44 -9.31
C PHE A 400 -21.52 -18.69 -10.22
N ASP A 401 -22.81 -18.67 -9.86
CA ASP A 401 -23.87 -17.95 -10.58
C ASP A 401 -23.84 -16.45 -10.22
N PHE A 402 -22.93 -15.71 -10.85
CA PHE A 402 -22.77 -14.26 -10.67
C PHE A 402 -23.94 -13.44 -11.22
N GLU A 403 -24.72 -14.00 -12.15
CA GLU A 403 -25.91 -13.32 -12.70
C GLU A 403 -26.98 -13.16 -11.62
N LYS A 404 -27.16 -14.18 -10.76
CA LYS A 404 -28.17 -14.13 -9.68
C LYS A 404 -27.64 -13.67 -8.34
N HIS A 405 -26.35 -13.90 -8.06
CA HIS A 405 -25.79 -13.70 -6.73
C HIS A 405 -24.61 -12.74 -6.72
N GLY A 406 -24.61 -11.85 -5.73
CA GLY A 406 -23.45 -11.13 -5.24
C GLY A 406 -22.92 -11.69 -3.93
N LEU A 407 -21.81 -11.13 -3.47
CA LEU A 407 -21.05 -11.62 -2.33
C LEU A 407 -20.97 -10.55 -1.23
N SER A 408 -21.36 -10.90 -0.02
CA SER A 408 -21.24 -10.05 1.17
C SER A 408 -20.25 -10.65 2.15
N VAL A 409 -19.04 -10.10 2.19
CA VAL A 409 -18.05 -10.43 3.26
C VAL A 409 -18.45 -9.83 4.61
N LEU A 410 -19.37 -8.86 4.59
CA LEU A 410 -19.93 -8.25 5.79
C LEU A 410 -20.70 -9.28 6.60
N THR A 411 -21.67 -9.93 5.95
CA THR A 411 -22.57 -10.92 6.58
C THR A 411 -22.12 -12.37 6.36
N GLY A 412 -21.08 -12.58 5.54
CA GLY A 412 -20.63 -13.91 5.08
C GLY A 412 -21.70 -14.64 4.28
N SER A 413 -22.58 -13.92 3.60
CA SER A 413 -23.76 -14.47 2.91
C SER A 413 -23.83 -14.03 1.45
N LEU A 414 -24.57 -14.77 0.64
CA LEU A 414 -24.94 -14.35 -0.71
C LEU A 414 -25.97 -13.22 -0.65
N VAL A 415 -25.88 -12.28 -1.59
CA VAL A 415 -26.88 -11.23 -1.81
C VAL A 415 -27.47 -11.34 -3.21
N GLU A 416 -28.68 -10.86 -3.42
CA GLU A 416 -29.34 -10.93 -4.72
C GLU A 416 -28.79 -9.86 -5.67
N ASN A 417 -28.38 -10.24 -6.88
CA ASN A 417 -27.86 -9.31 -7.88
C ASN A 417 -28.98 -8.66 -8.70
N LYS A 418 -29.65 -7.66 -8.13
CA LYS A 418 -30.81 -6.97 -8.75
C LYS A 418 -30.47 -5.96 -9.83
N THR A 419 -29.19 -5.63 -9.98
CA THR A 419 -28.72 -4.48 -10.76
C THR A 419 -27.93 -4.91 -12.01
N ASP A 420 -27.99 -6.19 -12.37
CA ASP A 420 -27.29 -6.77 -13.53
C ASP A 420 -25.79 -6.42 -13.57
N ASN A 421 -25.15 -6.32 -12.40
CA ASN A 421 -23.71 -6.11 -12.34
C ASN A 421 -23.03 -7.43 -12.75
N PRO A 422 -22.02 -7.42 -13.63
CA PRO A 422 -21.26 -8.63 -13.90
C PRO A 422 -20.71 -9.26 -12.62
N LEU A 423 -20.04 -8.47 -11.79
CA LEU A 423 -19.53 -8.91 -10.50
C LEU A 423 -20.04 -7.98 -9.40
N LEU A 424 -20.84 -8.51 -8.47
CA LEU A 424 -21.33 -7.80 -7.29
C LEU A 424 -20.61 -8.27 -6.03
N VAL A 425 -19.71 -7.44 -5.51
CA VAL A 425 -19.09 -7.65 -4.20
C VAL A 425 -19.38 -6.42 -3.34
N GLU A 426 -20.13 -6.59 -2.26
CA GLU A 426 -20.49 -5.47 -1.37
C GLU A 426 -19.23 -4.91 -0.70
N ASN A 427 -19.16 -3.58 -0.58
CA ASN A 427 -18.15 -2.93 0.24
C ASN A 427 -18.51 -3.14 1.73
N PRO A 428 -17.67 -3.82 2.53
CA PRO A 428 -18.01 -4.15 3.91
C PRO A 428 -18.19 -2.94 4.84
N LEU A 429 -17.60 -1.78 4.49
CA LEU A 429 -17.72 -0.56 5.28
C LEU A 429 -18.74 0.43 4.69
N GLU A 430 -19.18 0.21 3.45
CA GLU A 430 -20.19 1.02 2.77
C GLU A 430 -21.11 0.10 1.93
N PRO A 431 -22.00 -0.71 2.54
CA PRO A 431 -22.69 -1.82 1.85
C PRO A 431 -23.57 -1.41 0.66
N ALA A 432 -23.95 -0.13 0.58
CA ALA A 432 -24.64 0.42 -0.59
C ALA A 432 -23.77 0.46 -1.87
N LEU A 433 -22.47 0.15 -1.78
CA LEU A 433 -21.51 0.22 -2.87
C LEU A 433 -21.01 -1.16 -3.29
N ASN A 434 -20.81 -1.30 -4.59
CA ASN A 434 -20.15 -2.45 -5.20
C ASN A 434 -18.65 -2.16 -5.42
N VAL A 435 -17.76 -2.92 -4.79
CA VAL A 435 -16.30 -2.74 -4.95
C VAL A 435 -15.80 -3.16 -6.33
N SER A 436 -16.59 -3.92 -7.08
CA SER A 436 -16.31 -4.41 -8.43
C SER A 436 -17.17 -3.75 -9.49
N ARG A 437 -17.67 -2.53 -9.25
CA ARG A 437 -18.48 -1.77 -10.22
C ARG A 437 -17.76 -1.52 -11.55
N ASN A 438 -16.44 -1.49 -11.54
CA ASN A 438 -15.63 -1.34 -12.75
C ASN A 438 -15.57 -2.62 -13.61
N VAL A 439 -15.93 -3.78 -13.04
CA VAL A 439 -15.76 -5.07 -13.71
C VAL A 439 -16.82 -5.30 -14.78
N VAL A 440 -16.38 -5.53 -16.01
CA VAL A 440 -17.26 -5.82 -17.16
C VAL A 440 -17.45 -7.33 -17.37
N LYS A 441 -18.49 -7.72 -18.12
CA LYS A 441 -18.86 -9.13 -18.34
C LYS A 441 -17.73 -9.97 -18.95
N THR A 442 -17.02 -9.45 -19.94
CA THR A 442 -15.91 -10.17 -20.59
C THR A 442 -14.77 -10.49 -19.62
N GLU A 443 -14.45 -9.59 -18.69
CA GLU A 443 -13.39 -9.80 -17.69
C GLU A 443 -13.83 -10.80 -16.62
N LEU A 444 -15.12 -10.84 -16.28
CA LEU A 444 -15.67 -11.87 -15.39
C LEU A 444 -15.64 -13.26 -16.05
N GLU A 445 -16.09 -13.37 -17.29
CA GLU A 445 -16.06 -14.63 -18.05
C GLU A 445 -14.62 -15.13 -18.20
N ALA A 446 -13.67 -14.23 -18.45
CA ALA A 446 -12.24 -14.56 -18.44
C ALA A 446 -11.79 -15.08 -17.08
N PHE A 447 -12.17 -14.43 -15.97
CA PHE A 447 -11.89 -14.90 -14.61
C PHE A 447 -12.42 -16.32 -14.36
N GLN A 448 -13.68 -16.62 -14.72
CA GLN A 448 -14.26 -17.95 -14.56
C GLN A 448 -13.52 -19.01 -15.41
N LYS A 449 -13.19 -18.68 -16.66
CA LYS A 449 -12.39 -19.56 -17.54
C LYS A 449 -11.00 -19.83 -16.98
N HIS A 450 -10.36 -18.81 -16.41
CA HIS A 450 -9.06 -18.95 -15.77
C HIS A 450 -9.14 -19.81 -14.50
N CYS A 451 -10.21 -19.68 -13.70
CA CYS A 451 -10.45 -20.58 -12.57
C CYS A 451 -10.59 -22.03 -13.03
N HIS A 452 -11.42 -22.29 -14.04
CA HIS A 452 -11.59 -23.64 -14.60
C HIS A 452 -10.26 -24.24 -15.09
N SER A 453 -9.52 -23.47 -15.90
CA SER A 453 -8.23 -23.91 -16.45
C SER A 453 -7.20 -24.19 -15.34
N SER A 454 -7.19 -23.36 -14.30
CA SER A 454 -6.28 -23.50 -13.16
C SER A 454 -6.59 -24.73 -12.31
N LEU A 455 -7.87 -25.06 -12.13
CA LEU A 455 -8.27 -26.27 -11.43
C LEU A 455 -7.82 -27.52 -12.20
N ASN A 456 -8.09 -27.58 -13.52
CA ASN A 456 -7.70 -28.71 -14.36
C ASN A 456 -6.18 -28.94 -14.31
N LEU A 457 -5.36 -27.88 -14.42
CA LEU A 457 -3.90 -28.00 -14.29
C LEU A 457 -3.51 -28.65 -12.96
N LEU A 458 -4.11 -28.21 -11.84
CA LEU A 458 -3.80 -28.76 -10.52
C LEU A 458 -4.32 -30.19 -10.31
N GLU A 459 -5.33 -30.63 -11.06
CA GLU A 459 -5.86 -32.00 -11.04
C GLU A 459 -5.06 -32.94 -11.95
N ASP A 460 -4.55 -32.44 -13.07
CA ASP A 460 -3.66 -33.15 -14.00
C ASP A 460 -2.23 -33.32 -13.46
N GLY A 461 -1.97 -32.86 -12.22
CA GLY A 461 -0.70 -33.04 -11.52
C GLY A 461 0.33 -31.95 -11.77
N PHE A 462 -0.03 -30.84 -12.44
CA PHE A 462 0.87 -29.69 -12.59
C PHE A 462 1.23 -29.08 -11.24
N LYS A 463 2.42 -28.51 -11.17
CA LYS A 463 2.97 -27.93 -9.93
C LYS A 463 2.55 -26.47 -9.78
N LEU A 464 2.76 -25.91 -8.58
CA LEU A 464 2.49 -24.49 -8.35
C LEU A 464 3.28 -23.59 -9.30
N ARG A 465 4.51 -24.00 -9.63
CA ARG A 465 5.37 -23.27 -10.57
C ARG A 465 4.69 -23.09 -11.92
N ASP A 466 4.04 -24.13 -12.45
CA ASP A 466 3.38 -24.08 -13.76
C ASP A 466 2.15 -23.17 -13.71
N LEU A 467 1.35 -23.29 -12.64
CA LEU A 467 0.20 -22.43 -12.39
C LEU A 467 0.60 -20.94 -12.35
N LEU A 468 1.72 -20.61 -11.70
CA LEU A 468 2.17 -19.23 -11.56
C LEU A 468 3.05 -18.72 -12.72
N ARG A 469 3.44 -19.60 -13.66
CA ARG A 469 4.16 -19.24 -14.90
C ARG A 469 3.22 -18.86 -16.03
N ALA A 470 2.02 -19.44 -16.08
CA ALA A 470 1.17 -19.38 -17.26
C ALA A 470 0.85 -17.94 -17.69
N GLU A 471 1.42 -17.53 -18.84
CA GLU A 471 0.71 -16.73 -19.83
C GLU A 471 -0.03 -17.72 -20.72
N LEU A 472 -1.37 -17.67 -20.74
CA LEU A 472 -2.15 -18.47 -21.67
C LEU A 472 -1.84 -17.99 -23.09
N ASN A 473 -1.01 -18.74 -23.80
CA ASN A 473 -0.76 -18.57 -25.23
C ASN A 473 -2.05 -18.81 -26.02
N ASN A 474 -2.74 -17.74 -26.41
CA ASN A 474 -3.41 -17.72 -27.70
C ASN A 474 -2.36 -17.37 -28.76
N GLY A 475 -1.61 -18.37 -29.23
CA GLY A 475 -0.97 -18.36 -30.56
C GLY A 475 0.01 -17.24 -30.92
N SER A 476 0.67 -16.56 -29.98
CA SER A 476 1.82 -15.70 -30.29
C SER A 476 2.75 -15.64 -29.09
N GLN A 477 4.00 -16.08 -29.28
CA GLN A 477 5.07 -15.88 -28.32
C GLN A 477 5.21 -14.37 -28.05
N VAL A 478 4.95 -13.95 -26.82
CA VAL A 478 5.35 -12.62 -26.32
C VAL A 478 6.53 -12.85 -25.37
N PRO A 479 7.58 -12.02 -25.40
CA PRO A 479 8.81 -12.31 -24.68
C PRO A 479 8.60 -12.19 -23.17
N GLU A 480 9.28 -13.07 -22.44
CA GLU A 480 9.49 -13.01 -21.00
C GLU A 480 10.02 -11.62 -20.60
N ILE A 481 9.16 -10.78 -20.01
CA ILE A 481 9.55 -9.45 -19.52
C ILE A 481 10.48 -9.66 -18.33
N LYS A 482 11.77 -9.44 -18.54
CA LYS A 482 12.74 -9.28 -17.45
C LYS A 482 12.38 -8.01 -16.69
N LEU A 483 12.28 -8.11 -15.36
CA LEU A 483 11.99 -6.98 -14.47
C LEU A 483 12.94 -5.78 -14.65
N ASP A 484 14.11 -5.98 -15.27
CA ASP A 484 15.08 -4.95 -15.58
C ASP A 484 14.68 -4.05 -16.76
N GLU A 485 13.76 -4.47 -17.64
CA GLU A 485 13.32 -3.68 -18.80
C GLU A 485 12.23 -2.65 -18.46
N LEU A 486 11.55 -2.81 -17.31
CA LEU A 486 10.58 -1.82 -16.82
C LEU A 486 11.23 -0.48 -16.42
N PHE A 487 12.56 -0.47 -16.25
CA PHE A 487 13.34 0.73 -15.89
C PHE A 487 14.00 1.42 -17.09
N ARG A 488 13.76 0.94 -18.32
CA ARG A 488 14.35 1.53 -19.54
C ARG A 488 13.34 2.15 -20.51
N MET A 489 12.04 1.97 -20.28
CA MET A 489 11.01 2.60 -21.09
C MET A 489 10.55 3.92 -20.45
N ASP A 490 11.45 4.89 -20.37
CA ASP A 490 11.11 6.31 -20.17
C ASP A 490 12.11 7.26 -20.85
N GLU A 491 12.96 6.74 -21.77
CA GLU A 491 13.85 7.54 -22.61
C GLU A 491 13.59 7.30 -24.10
N SER A 492 12.37 7.54 -24.58
CA SER A 492 12.13 7.81 -26.02
C SER A 492 10.73 8.35 -26.29
N GLU A 493 10.38 9.53 -25.79
CA GLU A 493 9.37 10.39 -26.42
C GLU A 493 9.82 11.85 -26.36
N SER A 494 10.79 12.18 -27.21
CA SER A 494 11.06 13.56 -27.61
C SER A 494 11.45 13.59 -29.09
N ASP A 495 10.49 13.31 -29.97
CA ASP A 495 10.59 13.65 -31.39
C ASP A 495 9.19 13.86 -31.97
N ILE A 496 8.51 14.91 -31.49
CA ILE A 496 7.42 15.50 -32.26
C ILE A 496 8.08 16.34 -33.36
N LYS A 497 8.18 15.72 -34.54
CA LYS A 497 8.47 16.41 -35.81
C LYS A 497 7.43 17.51 -36.01
N THR A 498 7.89 18.75 -36.00
CA THR A 498 7.18 19.89 -36.57
C THR A 498 7.12 19.71 -38.08
N GLU A 499 5.98 19.28 -38.61
CA GLU A 499 5.66 19.44 -40.03
C GLU A 499 5.09 20.85 -40.26
N SER A 500 5.84 21.59 -41.06
CA SER A 500 5.50 22.87 -41.66
C SER A 500 4.39 22.73 -42.70
N GLY A 501 3.40 23.62 -42.66
CA GLY A 501 2.60 23.95 -43.85
C GLY A 501 1.20 24.48 -43.56
N ALA A 502 1.06 25.80 -43.46
CA ALA A 502 0.01 26.57 -44.14
C ALA A 502 0.11 28.07 -43.80
N THR A 503 0.49 28.82 -44.83
CA THR A 503 0.30 30.24 -45.08
C THR A 503 -1.06 30.81 -44.63
N VAL A 504 -1.05 31.95 -43.91
CA VAL A 504 -1.93 33.11 -44.19
C VAL A 504 -1.21 34.41 -43.81
N SER A 505 -1.28 35.34 -44.75
CA SER A 505 -0.74 36.68 -44.88
C SER A 505 -1.21 37.67 -43.82
N ALA A 506 -0.33 38.60 -43.41
CA ALA A 506 -0.71 39.98 -43.07
C ALA A 506 0.52 40.89 -43.17
N GLU A 507 0.28 42.04 -43.80
CA GLU A 507 1.24 42.97 -44.39
C GLU A 507 2.00 43.85 -43.40
N GLN A 508 3.09 44.37 -43.94
CA GLN A 508 3.96 45.45 -43.48
C GLN A 508 3.23 46.67 -42.91
N ALA A 509 3.78 47.25 -41.83
CA ALA A 509 3.90 48.70 -41.70
C ALA A 509 5.15 49.06 -40.88
N VAL A 510 6.08 49.68 -41.58
CA VAL A 510 7.28 50.37 -41.10
C VAL A 510 6.87 51.67 -40.40
N GLY A 511 7.56 52.06 -39.32
CA GLY A 511 7.34 53.36 -38.69
C GLY A 511 8.24 53.66 -37.49
N THR A 512 9.50 53.94 -37.77
CA THR A 512 10.44 54.67 -36.89
C THR A 512 9.87 56.02 -36.43
N ALA A 513 9.99 56.37 -35.15
CA ALA A 513 10.20 57.76 -34.74
C ALA A 513 10.82 57.85 -33.34
N THR A 514 11.94 58.56 -33.31
CA THR A 514 12.72 59.04 -32.17
C THR A 514 12.01 60.15 -31.39
N ALA A 515 12.51 60.38 -30.17
CA ALA A 515 12.19 61.46 -29.25
C ALA A 515 12.30 62.88 -29.84
N GLU A 516 11.52 63.81 -29.29
CA GLU A 516 11.96 65.13 -28.78
C GLU A 516 10.75 66.03 -28.43
N GLY A 517 10.87 66.81 -27.35
CA GLY A 517 10.31 68.17 -27.29
C GLY A 517 9.11 68.44 -26.37
N ASN A 518 9.44 68.99 -25.19
CA ASN A 518 8.65 69.79 -24.24
C ASN A 518 7.60 69.13 -23.33
#